data_AF-A0A7S4UW36-F1
#
_entry.id   AF-A0A7S4UW36-F1
#
_cell.length_a   1.000
_cell.length_b   1.000
_cell.length_c   1.000
_cell.angle_alpha   90.00
_cell.angle_beta   90.00
_cell.angle_gamma   90.00
#
_symmetry.space_group_name_H-M   'P 1'
#
loop_
_entity.id
_entity.type
_entity.pdbx_description
1 polymer ?
#
loop_
_entity_poly.entity_id
_entity_poly.type
_entity_poly.pdbx_seq_one_letter_code
_entity_poly.pdbx_strand_id
1 'polypeptide(L)'
;DNDPGLWALPPELLEELGPEDIPELTDGRLFEPIMPGTKWLDSLILGFEVGIWTGCVIAAFITMGALFTTFWDFRRRVLNARRGIYTFRKKDARIYMDTNFMGGFIATTIVGYIIVVLIVTVVMVVIVWDISRELIWSMRSFIFWTLAVPQIINLVQNMFLRKFFFGDDFIRHRPLASIYMFWQCWLSFLAGIASAIVRIALGVVGIVLSMPQMMAACTPAFMNQLVCLDAAYKQYLGAVLVYHTHCNPVVHVAVQRLLALGRERRRQISEGAPQEAVARKSLWRTKRLIILLLVKHPWLSQFRKAAIYEREAKEKVEKKLNKQQKVLVVKHQKPSSDERRLIQAIHSAKMDLATASRAGQSRIKTLEDKLSELRMLPIGSPEAMHLVEAALGAANDSNDGRGAGTGRADAVTGGRSQRSSAVRGTDELHEVGLPAADVPVKTSQVSL
;
A
#
# COMPACT_ATOMS: atom_id res chain seq x y z
N ASP A 1 3.38 63.67 -6.54
CA ASP A 1 2.39 63.52 -5.44
C ASP A 1 2.63 64.39 -4.21
N ASN A 2 3.39 65.48 -4.28
CA ASN A 2 3.46 66.47 -3.18
C ASN A 2 3.47 67.89 -3.77
N ASP A 3 2.37 68.25 -4.45
CA ASP A 3 2.03 69.65 -4.65
C ASP A 3 0.87 69.98 -3.68
N PRO A 4 1.16 70.52 -2.49
CA PRO A 4 0.13 70.91 -1.52
C PRO A 4 -0.64 72.18 -1.92
N GLY A 5 -0.52 72.66 -3.16
CA GLY A 5 -1.00 73.97 -3.60
C GLY A 5 -2.46 74.04 -4.06
N LEU A 6 -3.16 72.92 -4.27
CA LEU A 6 -4.50 72.96 -4.90
C LEU A 6 -5.70 72.82 -3.95
N TRP A 7 -5.48 72.55 -2.66
CA TRP A 7 -6.58 72.29 -1.70
C TRP A 7 -6.88 73.46 -0.75
N ALA A 8 -6.27 74.62 -0.96
CA ALA A 8 -6.37 75.78 -0.07
C ALA A 8 -7.10 76.97 -0.72
N LEU A 9 -8.17 76.73 -1.48
CA LEU A 9 -9.07 77.82 -1.88
C LEU A 9 -10.09 78.07 -0.75
N PRO A 10 -10.20 79.32 -0.25
CA PRO A 10 -11.14 79.66 0.81
C PRO A 10 -12.59 79.49 0.31
N PRO A 11 -13.52 79.02 1.17
CA PRO A 11 -14.89 78.67 0.78
C PRO A 11 -15.69 79.84 0.21
N GLU A 12 -15.29 81.08 0.50
CA GLU A 12 -15.91 82.32 -0.01
C GLU A 12 -15.71 82.50 -1.53
N LEU A 13 -14.63 81.95 -2.10
CA LEU A 13 -14.33 82.01 -3.53
C LEU A 13 -15.11 80.98 -4.37
N LEU A 14 -15.73 79.98 -3.73
CA LEU A 14 -16.59 78.98 -4.37
C LEU A 14 -18.04 79.46 -4.51
N GLU A 15 -18.45 80.50 -3.77
CA GLU A 15 -19.81 81.03 -3.77
C GLU A 15 -20.02 82.14 -4.82
N GLU A 16 -18.94 82.82 -5.24
CA GLU A 16 -18.97 83.81 -6.34
C GLU A 16 -18.90 83.20 -7.75
N LEU A 17 -18.52 81.92 -7.87
CA LEU A 17 -18.55 81.20 -9.14
C LEU A 17 -19.97 80.70 -9.42
N GLY A 18 -20.74 81.52 -10.15
CA GLY A 18 -22.07 81.15 -10.62
C GLY A 18 -22.06 79.86 -11.45
N PRO A 19 -23.17 79.09 -11.47
CA PRO A 19 -23.25 77.77 -12.10
C PRO A 19 -23.01 77.76 -13.62
N GLU A 20 -22.87 78.93 -14.25
CA GLU A 20 -22.66 79.08 -15.69
C GLU A 20 -21.17 79.22 -16.08
N ASP A 21 -20.27 79.48 -15.12
CA ASP A 21 -18.84 79.72 -15.36
C ASP A 21 -17.92 78.62 -14.79
N ILE A 22 -18.44 77.39 -14.61
CA ILE A 22 -17.59 76.21 -14.37
C ILE A 22 -17.31 75.56 -15.74
N PRO A 23 -16.21 75.94 -16.44
CA PRO A 23 -15.87 75.37 -17.74
C PRO A 23 -15.58 73.89 -17.57
N GLU A 24 -16.44 73.00 -18.09
CA GLU A 24 -16.16 71.59 -18.43
C GLU A 24 -15.28 70.76 -17.46
N LEU A 25 -15.14 71.15 -16.18
CA LEU A 25 -14.51 70.33 -15.14
C LEU A 25 -15.45 69.22 -14.65
N THR A 26 -16.66 69.20 -15.19
CA THR A 26 -17.63 68.10 -15.19
C THR A 26 -17.44 67.15 -16.38
N ASP A 27 -16.34 67.23 -17.13
CA ASP A 27 -15.82 66.04 -17.80
C ASP A 27 -15.53 65.04 -16.68
N GLY A 28 -16.36 64.01 -16.56
CA GLY A 28 -16.39 62.97 -15.52
C GLY A 28 -15.12 62.11 -15.38
N ARG A 29 -13.95 62.65 -15.72
CA ARG A 29 -12.61 62.09 -15.55
C ARG A 29 -11.96 62.46 -14.22
N LEU A 30 -12.34 63.56 -13.57
CA LEU A 30 -11.77 63.95 -12.26
C LEU A 30 -12.42 63.24 -11.06
N PHE A 31 -13.58 62.64 -11.29
CA PHE A 31 -14.21 61.68 -10.38
C PHE A 31 -14.28 60.29 -11.01
N GLU A 32 -13.25 59.86 -11.76
CA GLU A 32 -12.97 58.42 -11.71
C GLU A 32 -12.66 58.15 -10.23
N PRO A 33 -13.54 57.44 -9.50
CA PRO A 33 -13.30 57.20 -8.10
C PRO A 33 -11.92 56.59 -8.00
N ILE A 34 -11.08 57.19 -7.16
CA ILE A 34 -9.79 56.66 -6.73
C ILE A 34 -10.09 55.42 -5.86
N MET A 35 -10.72 54.43 -6.48
CA MET A 35 -10.76 53.05 -6.09
C MET A 35 -9.95 52.27 -7.14
N PRO A 36 -8.65 52.57 -7.35
CA PRO A 36 -7.75 51.59 -7.96
C PRO A 36 -7.74 50.28 -7.15
N GLY A 37 -8.35 50.26 -5.97
CA GLY A 37 -8.59 49.11 -5.12
C GLY A 37 -9.62 48.08 -5.59
N THR A 38 -10.50 48.31 -6.58
CA THR A 38 -11.46 47.26 -7.00
C THR A 38 -11.02 46.49 -8.23
N LYS A 39 -10.33 47.13 -9.19
CA LYS A 39 -9.88 46.49 -10.44
C LYS A 39 -8.96 45.28 -10.19
N TRP A 40 -8.06 45.35 -9.21
CA TRP A 40 -7.18 44.22 -8.89
C TRP A 40 -7.93 43.03 -8.27
N LEU A 41 -9.03 43.31 -7.56
CA LEU A 41 -9.89 42.29 -6.96
C LEU A 41 -10.70 41.59 -8.07
N ASP A 42 -11.23 42.35 -9.02
CA ASP A 42 -11.96 41.81 -10.18
C ASP A 42 -11.06 40.89 -11.02
N SER A 43 -9.82 41.30 -11.32
CA SER A 43 -8.84 40.46 -12.01
C SER A 43 -8.45 39.22 -11.21
N LEU A 44 -8.42 39.31 -9.88
CA LEU A 44 -8.15 38.15 -9.01
C LEU A 44 -9.30 37.15 -9.05
N ILE A 45 -10.55 37.62 -8.95
CA ILE A 45 -11.77 36.78 -9.04
C ILE A 45 -11.82 36.09 -10.40
N LEU A 46 -11.57 36.83 -11.49
CA LEU A 46 -11.50 36.26 -12.84
C LEU A 46 -10.39 35.19 -12.94
N GLY A 47 -9.23 35.43 -12.34
CA GLY A 47 -8.13 34.46 -12.26
C GLY A 47 -8.53 33.16 -11.57
N PHE A 48 -9.30 33.24 -10.48
CA PHE A 48 -9.85 32.06 -9.80
C PHE A 48 -10.89 31.33 -10.65
N GLU A 49 -11.81 32.06 -11.28
CA GLU A 49 -12.83 31.46 -12.15
C GLU A 49 -12.19 30.69 -13.32
N VAL A 50 -11.31 31.35 -14.08
CA VAL A 50 -10.59 30.74 -15.21
C VAL A 50 -9.68 29.60 -14.72
N GLY A 51 -9.04 29.77 -13.56
CA GLY A 51 -8.19 28.77 -12.95
C GLY A 51 -8.93 27.50 -12.56
N ILE A 52 -10.11 27.61 -11.97
CA ILE A 52 -10.95 26.46 -11.59
C ILE A 52 -11.44 25.74 -12.84
N TRP A 53 -11.95 26.46 -13.86
CA TRP A 53 -12.41 25.83 -15.11
C TRP A 53 -11.29 25.08 -15.81
N THR A 54 -10.15 25.74 -15.99
CA THR A 54 -8.97 25.14 -16.63
C THR A 54 -8.43 23.98 -15.81
N GLY A 55 -8.39 24.13 -14.49
CA GLY A 55 -7.99 23.09 -13.53
C GLY A 55 -8.85 21.84 -13.65
N CYS A 56 -10.18 21.98 -13.68
CA CYS A 56 -11.11 20.86 -13.86
C CYS A 56 -10.87 20.12 -15.17
N VAL A 57 -10.73 20.84 -16.30
CA VAL A 57 -10.50 20.23 -17.62
C VAL A 57 -9.17 19.47 -17.65
N ILE A 58 -8.07 20.10 -17.19
CA ILE A 58 -6.74 19.49 -17.18
C ILE A 58 -6.70 18.28 -16.23
N ALA A 59 -7.26 18.42 -15.02
CA ALA A 59 -7.35 17.33 -14.07
C ALA A 59 -8.13 16.14 -14.63
N ALA A 60 -9.22 16.37 -15.35
CA ALA A 60 -10.01 15.32 -15.99
C ALA A 60 -9.20 14.54 -17.04
N PHE A 61 -8.42 15.22 -17.88
CA PHE A 61 -7.54 14.54 -18.85
C PHE A 61 -6.43 13.75 -18.18
N ILE A 62 -5.79 14.31 -17.14
CA ILE A 62 -4.71 13.64 -16.40
C ILE A 62 -5.25 12.41 -15.67
N THR A 63 -6.38 12.52 -14.97
CA THR A 63 -6.96 11.38 -14.26
C THR A 63 -7.43 10.30 -15.24
N MET A 64 -8.06 10.67 -16.36
CA MET A 64 -8.43 9.69 -17.40
C MET A 64 -7.19 8.96 -17.94
N GLY A 65 -6.11 9.69 -18.25
CA GLY A 65 -4.84 9.09 -18.65
C GLY A 65 -4.23 8.18 -17.58
N ALA A 66 -4.29 8.58 -16.31
CA ALA A 66 -3.85 7.78 -15.17
C ALA A 66 -4.64 6.47 -15.01
N LEU A 67 -5.95 6.50 -15.22
CA LEU A 67 -6.82 5.32 -15.18
C LEU A 67 -6.46 4.34 -16.31
N PHE A 68 -6.34 4.82 -17.55
CA PHE A 68 -5.95 3.98 -18.69
C PHE A 68 -4.57 3.35 -18.52
N THR A 69 -3.59 4.14 -18.08
CA THR A 69 -2.23 3.65 -17.85
C THR A 69 -2.15 2.65 -16.70
N THR A 70 -2.89 2.87 -15.62
CA THR A 70 -2.98 1.91 -14.50
C THR A 70 -3.60 0.59 -14.95
N PHE A 71 -4.66 0.61 -15.76
CA PHE A 71 -5.26 -0.61 -16.31
C PHE A 71 -4.29 -1.38 -17.22
N TRP A 72 -3.58 -0.67 -18.10
CA TRP A 72 -2.60 -1.27 -18.99
C TRP A 72 -1.43 -1.89 -18.23
N ASP A 73 -0.88 -1.15 -17.27
CA ASP A 73 0.22 -1.63 -16.41
C ASP A 73 -0.22 -2.83 -15.57
N PHE A 74 -1.44 -2.81 -15.01
CA PHE A 74 -1.99 -3.92 -14.24
C PHE A 74 -2.00 -5.21 -15.07
N ARG A 75 -2.56 -5.15 -16.29
CA ARG A 75 -2.57 -6.27 -17.22
C ARG A 75 -1.16 -6.77 -17.51
N ARG A 76 -0.23 -5.85 -17.82
CA ARG A 76 1.17 -6.18 -18.11
C ARG A 76 1.85 -6.88 -16.93
N ARG A 77 1.69 -6.36 -15.71
CA ARG A 77 2.28 -6.93 -14.49
C ARG A 77 1.70 -8.28 -14.13
N VAL A 78 0.38 -8.47 -14.26
CA VAL A 78 -0.25 -9.79 -14.06
C VAL A 78 0.29 -10.81 -15.06
N LEU A 79 0.43 -10.44 -16.34
CA LEU A 79 1.00 -11.34 -17.35
C LEU A 79 2.49 -11.64 -17.10
N ASN A 80 3.28 -10.66 -16.68
CA ASN A 80 4.68 -10.87 -16.31
C ASN A 80 4.82 -11.76 -15.08
N ALA A 81 4.00 -11.54 -14.05
CA ALA A 81 3.96 -12.39 -12.86
C ALA A 81 3.61 -13.84 -13.23
N ARG A 82 2.66 -14.05 -14.16
CA ARG A 82 2.32 -15.39 -14.69
C ARG A 82 3.48 -16.07 -15.43
N ARG A 83 4.39 -15.29 -16.01
CA ARG A 83 5.65 -15.80 -16.60
C ARG A 83 6.74 -16.06 -15.55
N GLY A 84 6.50 -15.76 -14.28
CA GLY A 84 7.48 -15.84 -13.19
C GLY A 84 8.38 -14.60 -13.09
N ILE A 85 8.14 -13.56 -13.90
CA ILE A 85 8.91 -12.31 -13.88
C ILE A 85 8.18 -11.33 -12.97
N TYR A 86 8.62 -11.26 -11.71
CA TYR A 86 8.08 -10.31 -10.74
C TYR A 86 8.83 -8.98 -10.86
N THR A 87 8.13 -7.93 -11.31
CA THR A 87 8.65 -6.56 -11.36
C THR A 87 8.64 -5.87 -9.99
N PHE A 88 8.15 -6.56 -8.96
CA PHE A 88 7.99 -6.07 -7.60
C PHE A 88 8.47 -7.12 -6.60
N ARG A 89 8.76 -6.68 -5.38
CA ARG A 89 9.18 -7.59 -4.30
C ARG A 89 7.96 -8.26 -3.69
N LYS A 90 7.94 -9.59 -3.68
CA LYS A 90 6.82 -10.37 -3.13
C LYS A 90 6.47 -10.04 -1.68
N LYS A 91 7.46 -9.64 -0.88
CA LYS A 91 7.28 -9.24 0.53
C LYS A 91 6.33 -8.03 0.71
N ASP A 92 6.28 -7.14 -0.28
CA ASP A 92 5.46 -5.92 -0.23
C ASP A 92 4.03 -6.18 -0.73
N ALA A 93 3.84 -7.24 -1.54
CA ALA A 93 2.57 -7.63 -2.12
C ALA A 93 1.85 -8.64 -1.22
N ARG A 94 1.22 -8.17 -0.14
CA ARG A 94 0.46 -9.06 0.74
C ARG A 94 -0.97 -9.23 0.21
N ILE A 95 -1.43 -10.48 0.12
CA ILE A 95 -2.74 -10.88 -0.44
C ILE A 95 -3.90 -10.13 0.22
N TYR A 96 -3.88 -9.96 1.56
CA TYR A 96 -4.98 -9.29 2.27
C TYR A 96 -5.12 -7.80 1.92
N MET A 97 -4.11 -7.15 1.32
CA MET A 97 -4.20 -5.75 0.93
C MET A 97 -5.12 -5.54 -0.28
N ASP A 98 -5.43 -6.60 -1.03
CA ASP A 98 -6.36 -6.56 -2.17
C ASP A 98 -7.78 -6.19 -1.75
N THR A 99 -8.21 -6.53 -0.51
CA THR A 99 -9.56 -6.18 -0.02
C THR A 99 -9.81 -4.67 -0.01
N ASN A 100 -8.75 -3.88 0.14
CA ASN A 100 -8.80 -2.43 0.20
C ASN A 100 -8.48 -1.78 -1.15
N PHE A 101 -8.14 -2.56 -2.19
CA PHE A 101 -7.67 -2.03 -3.47
C PHE A 101 -8.70 -1.14 -4.16
N MET A 102 -9.95 -1.58 -4.30
CA MET A 102 -10.99 -0.78 -4.97
C MET A 102 -11.29 0.52 -4.23
N GLY A 103 -11.39 0.46 -2.89
CA GLY A 103 -11.61 1.66 -2.08
C GLY A 103 -10.43 2.63 -2.16
N GLY A 104 -9.21 2.10 -2.08
CA GLY A 104 -7.98 2.89 -2.23
C GLY A 104 -7.85 3.54 -3.60
N PHE A 105 -8.18 2.82 -4.67
CA PHE A 105 -8.13 3.32 -6.05
C PHE A 105 -9.10 4.48 -6.31
N ILE A 106 -10.35 4.35 -5.84
CA ILE A 106 -11.34 5.41 -5.97
C ILE A 106 -10.91 6.63 -5.14
N ALA A 107 -10.48 6.41 -3.89
CA ALA A 107 -10.04 7.47 -3.01
C ALA A 107 -8.82 8.23 -3.57
N THR A 108 -7.78 7.53 -4.05
CA THR A 108 -6.59 8.18 -4.63
C THR A 108 -6.90 8.93 -5.91
N THR A 109 -7.84 8.43 -6.73
CA THR A 109 -8.27 9.13 -7.95
C THR A 109 -9.01 10.42 -7.62
N ILE A 110 -9.95 10.40 -6.66
CA ILE A 110 -10.71 11.59 -6.25
C ILE A 110 -9.80 12.62 -5.58
N VAL A 111 -8.97 12.18 -4.62
CA VAL A 111 -8.03 13.06 -3.93
C VAL A 111 -7.00 13.62 -4.90
N GLY A 112 -6.46 12.79 -5.80
CA GLY A 112 -5.55 13.21 -6.85
C GLY A 112 -6.19 14.25 -7.78
N TYR A 113 -7.46 14.06 -8.19
CA TYR A 113 -8.20 15.04 -8.97
C TYR A 113 -8.29 16.39 -8.27
N ILE A 114 -8.73 16.41 -7.01
CA ILE A 114 -8.89 17.65 -6.22
C ILE A 114 -7.55 18.37 -6.08
N ILE A 115 -6.48 17.65 -5.77
CA ILE A 115 -5.13 18.24 -5.61
C ILE A 115 -4.63 18.83 -6.94
N VAL A 116 -4.83 18.14 -8.06
CA VAL A 116 -4.46 18.66 -9.38
C VAL A 116 -5.25 19.93 -9.70
N VAL A 117 -6.58 19.95 -9.46
CA VAL A 117 -7.40 21.15 -9.66
C VAL A 117 -6.89 22.32 -8.83
N LEU A 118 -6.62 22.11 -7.53
CA LEU A 118 -6.11 23.16 -6.64
C LEU A 118 -4.78 23.73 -7.13
N ILE A 119 -3.84 22.86 -7.50
CA ILE A 119 -2.50 23.29 -7.94
C ILE A 119 -2.56 24.01 -9.29
N VAL A 120 -3.33 23.49 -10.25
CA VAL A 120 -3.52 24.16 -11.53
C VAL A 120 -4.24 25.50 -11.34
N THR A 121 -5.22 25.58 -10.42
CA THR A 121 -5.89 26.85 -10.10
C THR A 121 -4.90 27.87 -9.56
N VAL A 122 -4.03 27.50 -8.60
CA VAL A 122 -2.99 28.40 -8.07
C VAL A 122 -2.05 28.87 -9.17
N VAL A 123 -1.60 27.97 -10.04
CA VAL A 123 -0.72 28.33 -11.17
C VAL A 123 -1.43 29.27 -12.15
N MET A 124 -2.68 28.98 -12.49
CA MET A 124 -3.47 29.81 -13.41
C MET A 124 -3.79 31.18 -12.82
N VAL A 125 -4.08 31.28 -11.52
CA VAL A 125 -4.26 32.57 -10.81
C VAL A 125 -3.00 33.43 -10.95
N VAL A 126 -1.81 32.86 -10.74
CA VAL A 126 -0.55 33.61 -10.90
C VAL A 126 -0.31 34.07 -12.35
N ILE A 127 -0.79 33.30 -13.34
CA ILE A 127 -0.64 33.63 -14.76
C ILE A 127 -1.66 34.70 -15.21
N VAL A 128 -2.91 34.59 -14.76
CA VAL A 128 -4.02 35.44 -15.19
C VAL A 128 -4.07 36.76 -14.41
N TRP A 129 -3.67 36.77 -13.13
CA TRP A 129 -3.74 37.97 -12.30
C TRP A 129 -2.78 39.05 -12.80
N ASP A 130 -3.32 40.24 -13.08
CA ASP A 130 -2.57 41.31 -13.75
C ASP A 130 -1.33 41.77 -12.96
N ILE A 131 -1.46 41.88 -11.63
CA ILE A 131 -0.35 42.31 -10.76
C ILE A 131 0.81 41.31 -10.82
N SER A 132 0.53 40.01 -10.71
CA SER A 132 1.58 38.99 -10.81
C SER A 132 2.17 38.93 -12.21
N ARG A 133 1.34 39.10 -13.24
CA ARG A 133 1.80 39.18 -14.63
C ARG A 133 2.76 40.36 -14.82
N GLU A 134 2.39 41.55 -14.40
CA GLU A 134 3.24 42.74 -14.48
C GLU A 134 4.53 42.59 -13.67
N LEU A 135 4.45 42.02 -12.47
CA LEU A 135 5.63 41.72 -11.66
C LEU A 135 6.58 40.76 -12.41
N ILE A 136 6.05 39.65 -12.96
CA ILE A 136 6.84 38.69 -13.73
C ILE A 136 7.44 39.35 -14.99
N TRP A 137 6.67 40.16 -15.71
CA TRP A 137 7.13 40.87 -16.90
C TRP A 137 8.17 41.94 -16.60
N SER A 138 8.05 42.65 -15.47
CA SER A 138 9.07 43.61 -15.03
C SER A 138 10.41 42.91 -14.74
N MET A 139 10.36 41.69 -14.20
CA MET A 139 11.54 40.85 -13.96
C MET A 139 12.02 40.08 -15.19
N ARG A 140 11.40 40.23 -16.39
CA ARG A 140 11.75 39.44 -17.58
C ARG A 140 13.23 39.50 -17.95
N SER A 141 13.84 40.68 -17.82
CA SER A 141 15.26 40.88 -18.14
C SER A 141 16.13 40.10 -17.16
N PHE A 142 15.80 40.19 -15.86
CA PHE A 142 16.49 39.43 -14.83
C PHE A 142 16.33 37.92 -15.04
N ILE A 143 15.10 37.42 -15.26
CA ILE A 143 14.80 36.00 -15.52
C ILE A 143 15.58 35.50 -16.75
N PHE A 144 15.58 36.27 -17.85
CA PHE A 144 16.30 35.91 -19.07
C PHE A 144 17.81 35.84 -18.85
N TRP A 145 18.40 36.87 -18.23
CA TRP A 145 19.85 36.94 -17.97
C TRP A 145 20.34 35.94 -16.93
N THR A 146 19.50 35.59 -15.94
CA THR A 146 19.90 34.69 -14.84
C THR A 146 19.57 33.23 -15.10
N LEU A 147 18.48 32.92 -15.80
CA LEU A 147 18.07 31.53 -16.05
C LEU A 147 18.39 31.06 -17.47
N ALA A 148 18.04 31.84 -18.49
CA ALA A 148 18.19 31.40 -19.88
C ALA A 148 19.64 31.51 -20.38
N VAL A 149 20.29 32.65 -20.13
CA VAL A 149 21.65 32.92 -20.64
C VAL A 149 22.68 31.91 -20.11
N PRO A 150 22.75 31.57 -18.80
CA PRO A 150 23.70 30.58 -18.33
C PRO A 150 23.48 29.18 -18.91
N GLN A 151 22.22 28.80 -19.16
CA GLN A 151 21.89 27.52 -19.82
C GLN A 151 22.39 27.48 -21.26
N ILE A 152 22.17 28.56 -22.02
CA ILE A 152 22.65 28.69 -23.41
C ILE A 152 24.18 28.71 -23.44
N ILE A 153 24.82 29.48 -22.57
CA ILE A 153 26.28 29.53 -22.45
C ILE A 153 26.82 28.13 -22.14
N ASN A 154 26.23 27.42 -21.17
CA ASN A 154 26.65 26.07 -20.82
C ASN A 154 26.46 25.08 -21.99
N LEU A 155 25.36 25.19 -22.76
CA LEU A 155 25.14 24.36 -23.95
C LEU A 155 26.20 24.61 -25.02
N VAL A 156 26.46 25.89 -25.36
CA VAL A 156 27.47 26.29 -26.34
C VAL A 156 28.85 25.84 -25.87
N GLN A 157 29.18 26.09 -24.60
CA GLN A 157 30.42 25.63 -23.98
C GLN A 157 30.60 24.12 -24.11
N ASN A 158 29.58 23.31 -23.77
CA ASN A 158 29.64 21.86 -23.92
C ASN A 158 29.85 21.42 -25.37
N MET A 159 29.28 22.12 -26.35
CA MET A 159 29.53 21.87 -27.77
C MET A 159 30.99 22.20 -28.15
N PHE A 160 31.52 23.34 -27.70
CA PHE A 160 32.92 23.71 -27.91
C PHE A 160 33.88 22.72 -27.25
N LEU A 161 33.58 22.30 -26.02
CA LEU A 161 34.38 21.33 -25.28
C LEU A 161 34.50 19.99 -25.98
N ARG A 162 33.37 19.41 -26.40
CA ARG A 162 33.33 18.15 -27.15
C ARG A 162 34.04 18.26 -28.49
N LYS A 163 34.08 19.46 -29.08
CA LYS A 163 34.72 19.66 -30.39
C LYS A 163 36.23 19.82 -30.28
N PHE A 164 36.71 20.58 -29.29
CA PHE A 164 38.10 21.04 -29.22
C PHE A 164 38.93 20.35 -28.13
N PHE A 165 38.37 20.07 -26.96
CA PHE A 165 39.15 19.66 -25.77
C PHE A 165 39.03 18.17 -25.43
N PHE A 166 37.84 17.59 -25.62
CA PHE A 166 37.55 16.20 -25.29
C PHE A 166 37.24 15.41 -26.58
N GLY A 167 37.90 14.27 -26.75
CA GLY A 167 37.41 13.19 -27.61
C GLY A 167 36.46 12.28 -26.82
N ASP A 168 35.86 11.29 -27.48
CA ASP A 168 34.87 10.41 -26.83
C ASP A 168 35.44 9.69 -25.59
N ASP A 169 36.72 9.29 -25.65
CA ASP A 169 37.39 8.54 -24.57
C ASP A 169 38.71 9.18 -24.07
N PHE A 170 39.14 10.33 -24.61
CA PHE A 170 40.44 10.92 -24.26
C PHE A 170 40.45 12.45 -24.23
N ILE A 171 41.35 13.02 -23.44
CA ILE A 171 41.56 14.48 -23.32
C ILE A 171 42.64 14.90 -24.32
N ARG A 172 42.29 15.72 -25.33
CA ARG A 172 43.24 16.20 -26.35
C ARG A 172 44.33 17.10 -25.77
N HIS A 173 43.93 18.05 -24.91
CA HIS A 173 44.83 19.02 -24.31
C HIS A 173 44.62 19.11 -22.80
N ARG A 174 45.43 18.36 -22.04
CA ARG A 174 45.35 18.28 -20.56
C ARG A 174 45.42 19.63 -19.82
N PRO A 175 46.36 20.56 -20.10
CA PRO A 175 46.44 21.81 -19.34
C PRO A 175 45.24 22.72 -19.58
N LEU A 176 44.78 22.81 -20.84
CA LEU A 176 43.60 23.62 -21.17
C LEU A 176 42.32 23.03 -20.58
N ALA A 177 42.19 21.70 -20.58
CA ALA A 177 41.08 21.02 -19.91
C ALA A 177 41.05 21.33 -18.40
N SER A 178 42.22 21.43 -17.74
CA SER A 178 42.31 21.77 -16.32
C SER A 178 41.85 23.21 -16.01
N ILE A 179 42.37 24.19 -16.76
CA ILE A 179 41.96 25.61 -16.63
C ILE A 179 40.46 25.75 -16.90
N TYR A 180 39.96 25.05 -17.93
CA TYR A 180 38.56 25.04 -18.25
C TYR A 180 37.71 24.42 -17.13
N MET A 181 38.10 23.27 -16.58
CA MET A 181 37.37 22.63 -15.47
C MET A 181 37.30 23.54 -14.25
N PHE A 182 38.38 24.30 -13.96
CA PHE A 182 38.38 25.30 -12.90
C PHE A 182 37.41 26.46 -13.18
N TRP A 183 37.43 27.02 -14.38
CA TRP A 183 36.49 28.08 -14.79
C TRP A 183 35.04 27.60 -14.80
N GLN A 184 34.79 26.41 -15.34
CA GLN A 184 33.49 25.77 -15.39
C GLN A 184 32.93 25.52 -13.99
N CYS A 185 33.78 25.20 -13.00
CA CYS A 185 33.36 25.01 -11.61
C CYS A 185 32.64 26.25 -11.08
N TRP A 186 33.17 27.45 -11.34
CA TRP A 186 32.57 28.71 -10.92
C TRP A 186 31.22 28.97 -11.60
N LEU A 187 31.14 28.81 -12.92
CA LEU A 187 29.88 28.96 -13.67
C LEU A 187 28.83 27.90 -13.29
N SER A 188 29.28 26.69 -12.97
CA SER A 188 28.41 25.57 -12.59
C SER A 188 27.73 25.80 -11.24
N PHE A 189 28.26 26.66 -10.37
CA PHE A 189 27.60 27.00 -9.12
C PHE A 189 26.26 27.72 -9.37
N LEU A 190 26.27 28.77 -10.21
CA LEU A 190 25.06 29.51 -10.58
C LEU A 190 24.09 28.63 -11.38
N ALA A 191 24.59 27.88 -12.36
CA ALA A 191 23.79 26.94 -13.13
C ALA A 191 23.19 25.83 -12.24
N GLY A 192 23.92 25.41 -11.20
CA GLY A 192 23.51 24.42 -10.22
C GLY A 192 22.31 24.88 -9.39
N ILE A 193 22.31 26.13 -8.92
CA ILE A 193 21.17 26.71 -8.19
C ILE A 193 19.92 26.75 -9.10
N ALA A 194 20.06 27.27 -10.32
CA ALA A 194 18.95 27.32 -11.28
C ALA A 194 18.41 25.91 -11.59
N SER A 195 19.30 24.94 -11.84
CA SER A 195 18.93 23.55 -12.07
C SER A 195 18.27 22.91 -10.86
N ALA A 196 18.67 23.26 -9.63
CA ALA A 196 18.04 22.76 -8.41
C ALA A 196 16.61 23.28 -8.27
N ILE A 197 16.36 24.56 -8.56
CA ILE A 197 15.01 25.15 -8.58
C ILE A 197 14.13 24.44 -9.60
N VAL A 198 14.61 24.27 -10.84
CA VAL A 198 13.88 23.55 -11.89
C VAL A 198 13.60 22.11 -11.47
N ARG A 199 14.56 21.43 -10.83
CA ARG A 199 14.38 20.06 -10.32
C ARG A 199 13.32 19.98 -9.22
N ILE A 200 13.26 20.95 -8.32
CA ILE A 200 12.21 21.03 -7.30
C ILE A 200 10.86 21.21 -7.98
N ALA A 201 10.74 22.13 -8.93
CA ALA A 201 9.50 22.38 -9.67
C ALA A 201 9.03 21.12 -10.43
N LEU A 202 9.93 20.47 -11.19
CA LEU A 202 9.63 19.21 -11.89
C LEU A 202 9.31 18.07 -10.93
N GLY A 203 9.95 18.03 -9.76
CA GLY A 203 9.66 17.05 -8.71
C GLY A 203 8.25 17.23 -8.14
N VAL A 204 7.86 18.46 -7.83
CA VAL A 204 6.50 18.79 -7.35
C VAL A 204 5.47 18.44 -8.43
N VAL A 205 5.68 18.87 -9.68
CA VAL A 205 4.79 18.52 -10.80
C VAL A 205 4.71 17.00 -10.98
N GLY A 206 5.84 16.30 -10.92
CA GLY A 206 5.89 14.83 -11.01
C GLY A 206 5.08 14.14 -9.91
N ILE A 207 5.21 14.58 -8.66
CA ILE A 207 4.45 14.05 -7.51
C ILE A 207 2.95 14.28 -7.70
N VAL A 208 2.56 15.48 -8.14
CA VAL A 208 1.16 15.86 -8.35
C VAL A 208 0.54 15.03 -9.48
N LEU A 209 1.27 14.84 -10.58
CA LEU A 209 0.83 14.02 -11.70
C LEU A 209 0.79 12.52 -11.37
N SER A 210 1.64 12.06 -10.44
CA SER A 210 1.66 10.65 -10.01
C SER A 210 0.60 10.33 -8.95
N MET A 211 0.07 11.30 -8.22
CA MET A 211 -0.96 11.06 -7.18
C MET A 211 -2.20 10.28 -7.65
N PRO A 212 -2.82 10.58 -8.80
CA PRO A 212 -3.96 9.77 -9.28
C PRO A 212 -3.53 8.39 -9.79
N GLN A 213 -2.23 8.10 -9.88
CA GLN A 213 -1.70 6.83 -10.38
C GLN A 213 -1.33 5.90 -9.22
N MET A 214 -1.80 4.65 -9.26
CA MET A 214 -1.40 3.62 -8.28
C MET A 214 -0.27 2.71 -8.77
N MET A 215 0.19 2.87 -10.02
CA MET A 215 1.12 1.92 -10.65
C MET A 215 2.57 2.04 -10.14
N ALA A 216 2.92 3.16 -9.52
CA ALA A 216 4.24 3.44 -8.99
C ALA A 216 4.08 4.09 -7.62
N ALA A 217 5.06 3.85 -6.74
CA ALA A 217 5.11 4.55 -5.48
C ALA A 217 5.52 6.01 -5.69
N CYS A 218 4.79 6.96 -5.10
CA CYS A 218 5.11 8.39 -5.18
C CYS A 218 6.38 8.77 -4.39
N THR A 219 6.86 7.86 -3.54
CA THR A 219 8.04 8.02 -2.70
C THR A 219 9.35 7.77 -3.46
N PRO A 220 10.46 8.40 -3.04
CA PRO A 220 11.75 8.21 -3.70
C PRO A 220 12.24 6.76 -3.61
N ALA A 221 12.97 6.31 -4.64
CA ALA A 221 13.37 4.91 -4.79
C ALA A 221 14.17 4.36 -3.60
N PHE A 222 15.04 5.18 -2.98
CA PHE A 222 15.83 4.75 -1.81
C PHE A 222 14.95 4.40 -0.60
N MET A 223 13.89 5.17 -0.34
CA MET A 223 12.94 4.87 0.74
C MET A 223 12.18 3.59 0.42
N ASN A 224 11.72 3.46 -0.83
CA ASN A 224 11.02 2.27 -1.28
C ASN A 224 11.88 1.01 -1.19
N GLN A 225 13.20 1.11 -1.36
CA GLN A 225 14.10 -0.04 -1.16
C GLN A 225 14.15 -0.52 0.29
N LEU A 226 13.99 0.36 1.28
CA LEU A 226 13.92 -0.05 2.69
C LEU A 226 12.50 -0.52 3.04
N VAL A 227 11.54 0.39 2.87
CA VAL A 227 10.13 0.19 3.23
C VAL A 227 9.28 0.87 2.17
N CYS A 228 8.40 0.11 1.52
CA CYS A 228 7.36 0.73 0.70
C CYS A 228 6.42 1.51 1.62
N LEU A 229 6.48 2.84 1.64
CA LEU A 229 5.61 3.66 2.52
C LEU A 229 4.26 3.95 1.89
N ASP A 230 4.19 3.91 0.56
CA ASP A 230 2.97 4.14 -0.20
C ASP A 230 1.98 2.97 -0.02
N ALA A 231 0.89 3.24 0.71
CA ALA A 231 -0.16 2.27 0.98
C ALA A 231 -0.99 1.93 -0.27
N ALA A 232 -1.25 2.92 -1.13
CA ALA A 232 -2.00 2.73 -2.36
C ALA A 232 -1.21 1.80 -3.30
N TYR A 233 0.09 2.03 -3.46
CA TYR A 233 0.94 1.15 -4.26
C TYR A 233 1.00 -0.29 -3.70
N LYS A 234 1.03 -0.47 -2.37
CA LYS A 234 0.97 -1.81 -1.76
C LYS A 234 -0.33 -2.56 -2.07
N GLN A 235 -1.46 -1.86 -2.01
CA GLN A 235 -2.77 -2.44 -2.34
C GLN A 235 -2.80 -2.87 -3.81
N TYR A 236 -2.27 -2.03 -4.71
CA TYR A 236 -2.11 -2.36 -6.12
C TYR A 236 -1.25 -3.61 -6.35
N LEU A 237 -0.10 -3.71 -5.67
CA LEU A 237 0.75 -4.91 -5.74
C LEU A 237 0.06 -6.16 -5.16
N GLY A 238 -0.70 -6.01 -4.08
CA GLY A 238 -1.53 -7.06 -3.50
C GLY A 238 -2.54 -7.59 -4.53
N ALA A 239 -3.25 -6.70 -5.20
CA ALA A 239 -4.20 -7.05 -6.26
C ALA A 239 -3.53 -7.81 -7.41
N VAL A 240 -2.39 -7.31 -7.91
CA VAL A 240 -1.61 -8.01 -8.95
C VAL A 240 -1.26 -9.43 -8.51
N LEU A 241 -0.83 -9.61 -7.25
CA LEU A 241 -0.49 -10.92 -6.73
C LEU A 241 -1.71 -11.83 -6.64
N VAL A 242 -2.85 -11.35 -6.13
CA VAL A 242 -4.11 -12.12 -6.03
C VAL A 242 -4.58 -12.60 -7.40
N TYR A 243 -4.63 -11.71 -8.39
CA TYR A 243 -5.03 -12.07 -9.75
C TYR A 243 -4.04 -13.03 -10.44
N HIS A 244 -2.77 -12.96 -10.06
CA HIS A 244 -1.77 -13.92 -10.52
C HIS A 244 -1.94 -15.30 -9.88
N THR A 245 -2.14 -15.37 -8.56
CA THR A 245 -2.18 -16.64 -7.80
C THR A 245 -3.52 -17.34 -7.90
N HIS A 246 -4.64 -16.63 -7.75
CA HIS A 246 -5.98 -17.22 -7.67
C HIS A 246 -6.71 -17.20 -9.01
N CYS A 247 -6.42 -16.24 -9.88
CA CYS A 247 -7.08 -16.08 -11.19
C CYS A 247 -6.17 -16.50 -12.35
N ASN A 248 -5.37 -17.56 -12.19
CA ASN A 248 -4.52 -18.06 -13.27
C ASN A 248 -5.35 -18.85 -14.32
N PRO A 249 -5.52 -18.34 -15.55
CA PRO A 249 -6.37 -19.00 -16.56
C PRO A 249 -5.85 -20.37 -16.96
N VAL A 250 -4.52 -20.59 -16.91
CA VAL A 250 -3.92 -21.90 -17.23
C VAL A 250 -4.39 -22.95 -16.23
N VAL A 251 -4.41 -22.60 -14.95
CA VAL A 251 -4.87 -23.50 -13.88
C VAL A 251 -6.38 -23.74 -13.99
N HIS A 252 -7.16 -22.69 -14.20
CA HIS A 252 -8.62 -22.81 -14.38
C HIS A 252 -8.99 -23.72 -15.54
N VAL A 253 -8.38 -23.51 -16.72
CA VAL A 253 -8.61 -24.37 -17.89
C VAL A 253 -8.15 -25.81 -17.64
N ALA A 254 -7.02 -26.01 -16.95
CA ALA A 254 -6.54 -27.34 -16.60
C ALA A 254 -7.52 -28.08 -15.67
N VAL A 255 -8.03 -27.41 -14.63
CA VAL A 255 -9.01 -27.96 -13.69
C VAL A 255 -10.33 -28.28 -14.41
N GLN A 256 -10.85 -27.35 -15.22
CA GLN A 256 -12.05 -27.59 -16.01
C GLN A 256 -11.87 -28.80 -16.94
N ARG A 257 -10.70 -28.94 -17.57
CA ARG A 257 -10.40 -30.08 -18.43
C ARG A 257 -10.34 -31.39 -17.64
N LEU A 258 -9.74 -31.40 -16.46
CA LEU A 258 -9.70 -32.57 -15.58
C LEU A 258 -11.10 -32.99 -15.14
N LEU A 259 -11.95 -32.03 -14.77
CA LEU A 259 -13.35 -32.30 -14.42
C LEU A 259 -14.12 -32.88 -15.61
N ALA A 260 -13.95 -32.32 -16.81
CA ALA A 260 -14.57 -32.83 -18.03
C ALA A 260 -14.15 -34.28 -18.33
N LEU A 261 -12.85 -34.58 -18.22
CA LEU A 261 -12.34 -35.96 -18.37
C LEU A 261 -12.87 -36.91 -17.29
N GLY A 262 -13.03 -36.41 -16.06
CA GLY A 262 -13.65 -37.16 -14.97
C GLY A 262 -15.12 -37.50 -15.24
N ARG A 263 -15.90 -36.56 -15.79
CA ARG A 263 -17.29 -36.79 -16.20
C ARG A 263 -17.37 -37.79 -17.35
N GLU A 264 -16.53 -37.64 -18.36
CA GLU A 264 -16.44 -38.58 -19.50
C GLU A 264 -16.13 -40.00 -19.02
N ARG A 265 -15.19 -40.14 -18.08
CA ARG A 265 -14.86 -41.43 -17.49
C ARG A 265 -16.06 -42.06 -16.77
N ARG A 266 -16.81 -41.27 -15.99
CA ARG A 266 -18.03 -41.76 -15.31
C ARG A 266 -19.10 -42.16 -16.32
N ARG A 267 -19.27 -41.40 -17.41
CA ARG A 267 -20.20 -41.71 -18.50
C ARG A 267 -19.89 -43.06 -19.15
N GLN A 268 -18.62 -43.30 -19.49
CA GLN A 268 -18.19 -44.59 -20.07
C GLN A 268 -18.46 -45.77 -19.12
N ILE A 269 -18.26 -45.57 -17.82
CA ILE A 269 -18.56 -46.59 -16.81
C ILE A 269 -20.07 -46.85 -16.72
N SER A 270 -20.91 -45.81 -16.75
CA SER A 270 -22.38 -45.97 -16.76
C SER A 270 -22.90 -46.62 -18.04
N GLU A 271 -22.20 -46.47 -19.16
CA GLU A 271 -22.49 -47.15 -20.43
C GLU A 271 -22.04 -48.63 -20.44
N GLY A 272 -21.52 -49.15 -19.32
CA GLY A 272 -21.13 -50.55 -19.17
C GLY A 272 -19.67 -50.85 -19.47
N ALA A 273 -18.81 -49.85 -19.69
CA ALA A 273 -17.39 -50.10 -19.91
C ALA A 273 -16.71 -50.57 -18.59
N PRO A 274 -15.93 -51.66 -18.61
CA PRO A 274 -15.23 -52.14 -17.42
C PRO A 274 -14.23 -51.09 -16.92
N GLN A 275 -14.34 -50.74 -15.63
CA GLN A 275 -13.59 -49.65 -15.01
C GLN A 275 -12.06 -49.78 -15.17
N GLU A 276 -11.56 -51.01 -15.14
CA GLU A 276 -10.14 -51.32 -15.34
C GLU A 276 -9.64 -51.02 -16.75
N ALA A 277 -10.46 -51.32 -17.77
CA ALA A 277 -10.10 -51.06 -19.16
C ALA A 277 -9.99 -49.55 -19.42
N VAL A 278 -10.93 -48.76 -18.88
CA VAL A 278 -10.91 -47.30 -18.98
C VAL A 278 -9.70 -46.71 -18.24
N ALA A 279 -9.36 -47.26 -17.07
CA ALA A 279 -8.17 -46.86 -16.32
C ALA A 279 -6.88 -47.17 -17.11
N ARG A 280 -6.75 -48.39 -17.62
CA ARG A 280 -5.56 -48.84 -18.37
C ARG A 280 -5.36 -48.02 -19.65
N LYS A 281 -6.43 -47.74 -20.40
CA LYS A 281 -6.38 -46.90 -21.62
C LYS A 281 -5.91 -45.48 -21.31
N SER A 282 -6.41 -44.86 -20.25
CA SER A 282 -5.98 -43.52 -19.86
C SER A 282 -4.52 -43.47 -19.41
N LEU A 283 -4.05 -44.46 -18.64
CA LEU A 283 -2.65 -44.58 -18.23
C LEU A 283 -1.70 -44.71 -19.43
N TRP A 284 -2.04 -45.57 -20.40
CA TRP A 284 -1.23 -45.72 -21.62
C TRP A 284 -1.10 -44.41 -22.40
N ARG A 285 -2.21 -43.67 -22.55
CA ARG A 285 -2.19 -42.35 -23.23
C ARG A 285 -1.31 -41.35 -22.48
N THR A 286 -1.43 -41.28 -21.15
CA THR A 286 -0.62 -40.39 -20.32
C THR A 286 0.87 -40.74 -20.38
N LYS A 287 1.22 -42.04 -20.30
CA LYS A 287 2.62 -42.50 -20.44
C LYS A 287 3.21 -42.08 -21.78
N ARG A 288 2.49 -42.30 -22.88
CA ARG A 288 2.94 -41.91 -24.23
C ARG A 288 3.17 -40.41 -24.33
N LEU A 289 2.25 -39.59 -23.79
CA LEU A 289 2.37 -38.13 -23.83
C LEU A 289 3.54 -37.61 -22.99
N ILE A 290 3.77 -38.19 -21.80
CA ILE A 290 4.92 -37.86 -20.95
C ILE A 290 6.23 -38.21 -21.68
N ILE A 291 6.31 -39.37 -22.32
CA ILE A 291 7.51 -39.77 -23.08
C ILE A 291 7.76 -38.77 -24.22
N LEU A 292 6.74 -38.43 -25.01
CA LEU A 292 6.85 -37.43 -26.09
C LEU A 292 7.32 -36.07 -25.56
N LEU A 293 6.78 -35.65 -24.41
CA LEU A 293 7.13 -34.36 -23.80
C LEU A 293 8.58 -34.34 -23.30
N LEU A 294 9.07 -35.45 -22.74
CA LEU A 294 10.47 -35.60 -22.30
C LEU A 294 11.46 -35.72 -23.45
N VAL A 295 11.06 -36.36 -24.56
CA VAL A 295 11.88 -36.40 -25.78
C VAL A 295 12.00 -35.00 -26.38
N LYS A 296 10.90 -34.24 -26.44
CA LYS A 296 10.91 -32.87 -26.97
C LYS A 296 11.63 -31.87 -26.06
N HIS A 297 11.56 -32.06 -24.76
CA HIS A 297 12.12 -31.16 -23.75
C HIS A 297 12.98 -31.93 -22.73
N PRO A 298 14.21 -32.35 -23.12
CA PRO A 298 15.04 -33.24 -22.31
C PRO A 298 15.44 -32.64 -20.96
N TRP A 299 15.57 -31.31 -20.87
CA TRP A 299 15.84 -30.59 -19.64
C TRP A 299 14.76 -30.77 -18.56
N LEU A 300 13.53 -31.16 -18.92
CA LEU A 300 12.48 -31.48 -17.94
C LEU A 300 12.76 -32.79 -17.17
N SER A 301 13.64 -33.65 -17.69
CA SER A 301 13.99 -34.93 -17.05
C SER A 301 14.58 -34.70 -15.65
N GLN A 302 15.41 -33.68 -15.47
CA GLN A 302 16.01 -33.36 -14.17
C GLN A 302 14.96 -32.93 -13.15
N PHE A 303 14.04 -32.04 -13.56
CA PHE A 303 12.97 -31.54 -12.70
C PHE A 303 11.97 -32.64 -12.34
N ARG A 304 11.69 -33.56 -13.27
CA ARG A 304 10.88 -34.74 -13.01
C ARG A 304 11.53 -35.67 -11.97
N LYS A 305 12.82 -35.97 -12.11
CA LYS A 305 13.55 -36.81 -11.15
C LYS A 305 13.56 -36.18 -9.76
N ALA A 306 13.82 -34.88 -9.68
CA ALA A 306 13.78 -34.12 -8.43
C ALA A 306 12.39 -34.17 -7.77
N ALA A 307 11.31 -33.95 -8.54
CA ALA A 307 9.94 -34.01 -8.02
C ALA A 307 9.54 -35.41 -7.52
N ILE A 308 10.01 -36.48 -8.18
CA ILE A 308 9.78 -37.86 -7.73
C ILE A 308 10.51 -38.11 -6.40
N TYR A 309 11.78 -37.69 -6.31
CA TYR A 309 12.58 -37.83 -5.09
C TYR A 309 11.96 -37.08 -3.91
N GLU A 310 11.50 -35.85 -4.13
CA GLU A 310 10.83 -35.05 -3.10
C GLU A 310 9.55 -35.73 -2.61
N ARG A 311 8.75 -36.29 -3.51
CA ARG A 311 7.53 -37.03 -3.16
C ARG A 311 7.86 -38.28 -2.33
N GLU A 312 8.84 -39.07 -2.74
CA GLU A 312 9.27 -40.25 -2.00
C GLU A 312 9.82 -39.89 -0.61
N ALA A 313 10.53 -38.77 -0.49
CA ALA A 313 11.01 -38.25 0.78
C ALA A 313 9.84 -37.87 1.71
N LYS A 314 8.85 -37.13 1.20
CA LYS A 314 7.63 -36.78 1.96
C LYS A 314 6.86 -38.02 2.40
N GLU A 315 6.66 -39.00 1.52
CA GLU A 315 5.98 -40.26 1.86
C GLU A 315 6.75 -41.06 2.93
N LYS A 316 8.08 -41.04 2.92
CA LYS A 316 8.91 -41.68 3.96
C LYS A 316 8.76 -40.95 5.30
N VAL A 317 8.74 -39.62 5.31
CA VAL A 317 8.53 -38.80 6.51
C VAL A 317 7.14 -39.05 7.11
N GLU A 318 6.08 -39.02 6.29
CA GLU A 318 4.72 -39.32 6.72
C GLU A 318 4.58 -40.74 7.27
N LYS A 319 5.20 -41.73 6.62
CA LYS A 319 5.22 -43.11 7.13
C LYS A 319 5.94 -43.21 8.48
N LYS A 320 7.03 -42.46 8.70
CA LYS A 320 7.72 -42.41 9.99
C LYS A 320 6.87 -41.76 11.06
N LEU A 321 6.23 -40.62 10.77
CA LEU A 321 5.32 -39.93 11.69
C LEU A 321 4.13 -40.83 12.05
N ASN A 322 3.49 -41.47 11.08
CA ASN A 322 2.40 -42.41 11.31
C ASN A 322 2.84 -43.62 12.15
N LYS A 323 4.06 -44.13 11.96
CA LYS A 323 4.61 -45.20 12.80
C LYS A 323 4.87 -44.72 14.23
N GLN A 324 5.46 -43.54 14.41
CA GLN A 324 5.68 -42.94 15.74
C GLN A 324 4.36 -42.70 16.47
N GLN A 325 3.34 -42.17 15.79
CA GLN A 325 2.02 -41.98 16.34
C GLN A 325 1.37 -43.31 16.74
N LYS A 326 1.48 -44.36 15.92
CA LYS A 326 1.00 -45.71 16.28
C LYS A 326 1.76 -46.30 17.46
N VAL A 327 3.07 -46.12 17.55
CA VAL A 327 3.87 -46.60 18.70
C VAL A 327 3.50 -45.88 19.99
N LEU A 328 3.23 -44.57 19.93
CA LEU A 328 2.72 -43.80 21.08
C LEU A 328 1.34 -44.30 21.53
N VAL A 329 0.46 -44.63 20.58
CA VAL A 329 -0.88 -45.18 20.88
C VAL A 329 -0.80 -46.61 21.44
N VAL A 330 0.14 -47.45 20.98
CA VAL A 330 0.31 -48.83 21.46
C VAL A 330 1.06 -48.90 22.81
N LYS A 331 1.88 -47.90 23.14
CA LYS A 331 2.52 -47.77 24.47
C LYS A 331 1.61 -47.19 25.56
N HIS A 332 0.36 -46.82 25.25
CA HIS A 332 -0.68 -46.86 26.28
C HIS A 332 -0.94 -48.34 26.64
N GLN A 333 -0.04 -48.90 27.47
CA GLN A 333 -0.39 -49.98 28.37
C GLN A 333 -1.77 -49.66 28.96
N LYS A 334 -2.65 -50.67 29.05
CA LYS A 334 -3.95 -50.52 29.74
C LYS A 334 -3.67 -49.69 31.00
N PRO A 335 -4.27 -48.49 31.14
CA PRO A 335 -3.91 -47.58 32.21
C PRO A 335 -3.98 -48.36 33.51
N SER A 336 -2.92 -48.23 34.32
CA SER A 336 -2.85 -48.83 35.64
C SER A 336 -4.14 -48.52 36.41
N SER A 337 -4.54 -49.38 37.34
CA SER A 337 -5.71 -49.14 38.22
C SER A 337 -5.75 -47.68 38.71
N ASP A 338 -4.59 -47.15 39.07
CA ASP A 338 -4.45 -45.80 39.63
C ASP A 338 -4.56 -44.71 38.56
N GLU A 339 -4.03 -44.95 37.35
CA GLU A 339 -4.22 -44.04 36.23
C GLU A 339 -5.68 -44.01 35.77
N ARG A 340 -6.41 -45.12 35.84
CA ARG A 340 -7.86 -45.13 35.54
C ARG A 340 -8.64 -44.30 36.54
N ARG A 341 -8.30 -44.38 37.83
CA ARG A 341 -8.90 -43.55 38.88
C ARG A 341 -8.57 -42.08 38.65
N LEU A 342 -7.33 -41.76 38.29
CA LEU A 342 -6.92 -40.39 37.98
C LEU A 342 -7.62 -39.86 36.73
N ILE A 343 -7.71 -40.65 35.65
CA ILE A 343 -8.41 -40.27 34.42
C ILE A 343 -9.91 -40.09 34.69
N GLN A 344 -10.54 -40.94 35.50
CA GLN A 344 -11.93 -40.78 35.91
C GLN A 344 -12.11 -39.52 36.76
N ALA A 345 -11.19 -39.21 37.69
CA ALA A 345 -11.23 -38.00 38.51
C ALA A 345 -11.02 -36.72 37.67
N ILE A 346 -10.11 -36.75 36.69
CA ILE A 346 -9.91 -35.64 35.75
C ILE A 346 -11.14 -35.48 34.86
N HIS A 347 -11.74 -36.58 34.41
CA HIS A 347 -12.95 -36.53 33.58
C HIS A 347 -14.16 -36.01 34.37
N SER A 348 -14.35 -36.44 35.61
CA SER A 348 -15.40 -35.89 36.48
C SER A 348 -15.14 -34.42 36.77
N ALA A 349 -13.91 -34.02 37.13
CA ALA A 349 -13.55 -32.62 37.34
C ALA A 349 -13.75 -31.76 36.08
N LYS A 350 -13.47 -32.29 34.88
CA LYS A 350 -13.76 -31.61 33.61
C LYS A 350 -15.25 -31.49 33.36
N MET A 351 -16.04 -32.50 33.70
CA MET A 351 -17.50 -32.44 33.60
C MET A 351 -18.07 -31.43 34.59
N ASP A 352 -17.56 -31.39 35.82
CA ASP A 352 -17.94 -30.41 36.86
C ASP A 352 -17.54 -28.99 36.46
N LEU A 353 -16.37 -28.81 35.84
CA LEU A 353 -15.95 -27.52 35.28
C LEU A 353 -16.83 -27.12 34.08
N ALA A 354 -17.22 -28.07 33.23
CA ALA A 354 -18.10 -27.81 32.09
C ALA A 354 -19.53 -27.46 32.54
N THR A 355 -20.06 -28.11 33.58
CA THR A 355 -21.36 -27.77 34.17
C THR A 355 -21.30 -26.41 34.87
N ALA A 356 -20.23 -26.11 35.61
CA ALA A 356 -20.00 -24.79 36.19
C ALA A 356 -19.87 -23.68 35.13
N SER A 357 -19.17 -23.97 34.02
CA SER A 357 -19.04 -23.03 32.90
C SER A 357 -20.37 -22.77 32.20
N ARG A 358 -21.19 -23.82 31.98
CA ARG A 358 -22.55 -23.68 31.44
C ARG A 358 -23.47 -22.90 32.37
N ALA A 359 -23.40 -23.13 33.68
CA ALA A 359 -24.14 -22.36 34.68
C ALA A 359 -23.68 -20.89 34.73
N GLY A 360 -22.39 -20.62 34.53
CA GLY A 360 -21.87 -19.26 34.38
C GLY A 360 -22.39 -18.58 33.10
N GLN A 361 -22.39 -19.28 31.98
CA GLN A 361 -22.89 -18.75 30.70
C GLN A 361 -24.40 -18.47 30.73
N SER A 362 -25.21 -19.34 31.36
CA SER A 362 -26.65 -19.06 31.52
C SER A 362 -26.90 -17.83 32.39
N ARG A 363 -26.09 -17.61 33.44
CA ARG A 363 -26.16 -16.42 34.29
C ARG A 363 -25.80 -15.14 33.52
N ILE A 364 -24.71 -15.16 32.76
CA ILE A 364 -24.32 -14.02 31.92
C ILE A 364 -25.46 -13.66 30.98
N LYS A 365 -26.06 -14.66 30.33
CA LYS A 365 -27.21 -14.44 29.45
C LYS A 365 -28.41 -13.83 30.18
N THR A 366 -28.76 -14.31 31.37
CA THR A 366 -29.87 -13.71 32.14
C THR A 366 -29.58 -12.26 32.57
N LEU A 367 -28.31 -11.91 32.82
CA LEU A 367 -27.92 -10.53 33.13
C LEU A 367 -27.95 -9.65 31.88
N GLU A 368 -27.52 -10.16 30.72
CA GLU A 368 -27.63 -9.47 29.44
C GLU A 368 -29.09 -9.20 29.07
N ASP A 369 -29.98 -10.18 29.27
CA ASP A 369 -31.42 -10.04 29.04
C ASP A 369 -32.00 -8.93 29.95
N LYS A 370 -31.71 -8.96 31.26
CA LYS A 370 -32.13 -7.91 32.21
C LYS A 370 -31.54 -6.53 31.87
N LEU A 371 -30.31 -6.46 31.40
CA LEU A 371 -29.66 -5.22 31.00
C LEU A 371 -30.28 -4.64 29.72
N SER A 372 -30.70 -5.51 28.80
CA SER A 372 -31.44 -5.11 27.60
C SER A 372 -32.81 -4.53 27.94
N GLU A 373 -33.51 -5.12 28.92
CA GLU A 373 -34.79 -4.62 29.44
C GLU A 373 -34.62 -3.25 30.13
N LEU A 374 -33.56 -3.08 30.93
CA LEU A 374 -33.19 -1.80 31.54
C LEU A 374 -32.92 -0.68 30.53
N ARG A 375 -32.34 -1.01 29.36
CA ARG A 375 -32.09 -0.02 28.30
C ARG A 375 -33.36 0.51 27.64
N MET A 376 -34.47 -0.22 27.74
CA MET A 376 -35.76 0.16 27.16
C MET A 376 -36.58 1.04 28.12
N LEU A 377 -36.21 1.09 29.40
CA LEU A 377 -36.92 1.87 30.41
C LEU A 377 -36.35 3.30 30.53
N PRO A 378 -37.20 4.31 30.77
CA PRO A 378 -36.74 5.68 30.98
C PRO A 378 -35.92 5.80 32.27
N ILE A 379 -34.82 6.56 32.17
CA ILE A 379 -33.85 6.78 33.25
C ILE A 379 -34.57 7.37 34.47
N GLY A 380 -34.51 6.66 35.60
CA GLY A 380 -35.11 7.08 36.87
C GLY A 380 -36.53 6.55 37.15
N SER A 381 -37.09 5.69 36.29
CA SER A 381 -38.34 5.00 36.62
C SER A 381 -38.17 4.05 37.82
N PRO A 382 -39.18 3.92 38.70
CA PRO A 382 -39.11 3.01 39.85
C PRO A 382 -38.92 1.55 39.43
N GLU A 383 -39.44 1.17 38.25
CA GLU A 383 -39.24 -0.15 37.64
C GLU A 383 -37.76 -0.40 37.27
N ALA A 384 -37.08 0.61 36.71
CA ALA A 384 -35.65 0.50 36.42
C ALA A 384 -34.81 0.36 37.70
N MET A 385 -35.17 1.06 38.78
CA MET A 385 -34.47 0.89 40.08
C MET A 385 -34.67 -0.52 40.64
N HIS A 386 -35.89 -1.06 40.57
CA HIS A 386 -36.18 -2.41 41.05
C HIS A 386 -35.47 -3.49 40.22
N LEU A 387 -35.30 -3.30 38.91
CA LEU A 387 -34.53 -4.20 38.04
C LEU A 387 -33.03 -4.13 38.30
N VAL A 388 -32.48 -2.95 38.60
CA VAL A 388 -31.08 -2.78 39.01
C VAL A 388 -30.83 -3.49 40.33
N GLU A 389 -31.71 -3.32 41.32
CA GLU A 389 -31.60 -3.98 42.62
C GLU A 389 -31.73 -5.50 42.50
N ALA A 390 -32.66 -5.99 41.67
CA ALA A 390 -32.81 -7.42 41.37
C ALA A 390 -31.61 -8.01 40.60
N ALA A 391 -30.93 -7.23 39.75
CA ALA A 391 -29.70 -7.66 39.07
C ALA A 391 -28.50 -7.69 40.01
N LEU A 392 -28.39 -6.73 40.93
CA LEU A 392 -27.35 -6.68 41.96
C LEU A 392 -27.52 -7.79 43.01
N GLY A 393 -28.76 -8.09 43.43
CA GLY A 393 -29.07 -9.21 44.31
C GLY A 393 -28.66 -10.56 43.70
N ALA A 394 -29.00 -10.78 42.43
CA ALA A 394 -28.60 -11.99 41.70
C ALA A 394 -27.08 -12.13 41.51
N ALA A 395 -26.33 -11.02 41.53
CA ALA A 395 -24.87 -11.04 41.51
C ALA A 395 -24.28 -11.39 42.88
N ASN A 396 -24.87 -10.92 43.99
CA ASN A 396 -24.37 -11.13 45.34
C ASN A 396 -24.65 -12.53 45.90
N ASP A 397 -25.79 -13.16 45.56
CA ASP A 397 -26.10 -14.56 45.94
C ASP A 397 -25.05 -15.57 45.44
N SER A 398 -24.16 -15.16 44.52
CA SER A 398 -23.10 -16.01 43.98
C SER A 398 -21.86 -16.17 44.86
N ASN A 399 -21.69 -15.33 45.89
CA ASN A 399 -20.47 -15.31 46.72
C ASN A 399 -20.57 -16.19 47.99
N ASP A 400 -21.78 -16.47 48.48
CA ASP A 400 -22.00 -17.23 49.73
C ASP A 400 -21.86 -18.75 49.58
N GLY A 401 -21.71 -19.26 48.36
CA GLY A 401 -21.57 -20.70 48.07
C GLY A 401 -20.16 -21.30 48.26
N ARG A 402 -19.15 -20.54 48.70
CA ARG A 402 -17.75 -21.01 48.77
C ARG A 402 -17.27 -21.50 50.16
N GLY A 403 -18.15 -21.65 51.14
CA GLY A 403 -17.77 -21.91 52.54
C GLY A 403 -17.63 -23.36 53.02
N ALA A 404 -17.95 -24.39 52.24
CA ALA A 404 -18.02 -25.76 52.78
C ALA A 404 -17.15 -26.78 52.02
N GLY A 405 -15.98 -27.11 52.59
CA GLY A 405 -15.41 -28.45 52.47
C GLY A 405 -14.08 -28.59 51.71
N THR A 406 -12.96 -28.25 52.36
CA THR A 406 -11.69 -28.96 52.15
C THR A 406 -10.96 -29.13 53.48
N GLY A 407 -11.18 -30.28 54.13
CA GLY A 407 -10.42 -30.70 55.29
C GLY A 407 -9.28 -31.65 54.91
N ARG A 408 -8.07 -31.30 55.39
CA ARG A 408 -7.08 -32.18 56.02
C ARG A 408 -6.39 -33.28 55.19
N ALA A 409 -5.08 -33.11 54.96
CA ALA A 409 -4.05 -34.13 55.22
C ALA A 409 -2.66 -33.46 55.37
N ASP A 410 -2.11 -33.57 56.58
CA ASP A 410 -0.77 -33.16 56.99
C ASP A 410 0.30 -34.20 56.62
N ALA A 411 1.56 -33.74 56.73
CA ALA A 411 2.80 -34.48 56.97
C ALA A 411 3.57 -35.03 55.75
N VAL A 412 4.77 -34.50 55.51
CA VAL A 412 6.04 -35.12 55.95
C VAL A 412 7.23 -34.20 55.60
N THR A 413 7.99 -33.91 56.65
CA THR A 413 9.33 -33.34 56.79
C THR A 413 10.40 -33.67 55.74
N GLY A 414 11.26 -32.68 55.49
CA GLY A 414 12.72 -32.83 55.64
C GLY A 414 13.55 -32.99 54.36
N GLY A 415 14.44 -32.04 54.07
CA GLY A 415 15.42 -32.20 52.99
C GLY A 415 16.26 -30.97 52.69
N ARG A 416 17.43 -30.92 53.33
CA ARG A 416 18.47 -29.89 53.23
C ARG A 416 19.20 -29.94 51.87
N SER A 417 19.72 -28.79 51.46
CA SER A 417 21.03 -28.62 50.80
C SER A 417 21.12 -28.57 49.26
N GLN A 418 21.89 -27.56 48.86
CA GLN A 418 22.72 -27.40 47.65
C GLN A 418 22.14 -26.66 46.44
N ARG A 419 22.86 -25.57 46.12
CA ARG A 419 23.40 -25.17 44.82
C ARG A 419 22.52 -25.48 43.60
N SER A 420 22.23 -24.45 42.82
CA SER A 420 22.95 -24.23 41.56
C SER A 420 22.30 -23.11 40.76
N SER A 421 23.17 -22.22 40.27
CA SER A 421 23.10 -21.36 39.09
C SER A 421 21.74 -21.01 38.46
N ALA A 422 21.58 -19.69 38.32
CA ALA A 422 20.70 -19.05 37.36
C ALA A 422 20.90 -19.62 35.94
N VAL A 423 19.81 -20.10 35.35
CA VAL A 423 19.66 -20.20 33.89
C VAL A 423 18.45 -19.37 33.51
N ARG A 424 18.75 -18.25 32.86
CA ARG A 424 17.84 -17.34 32.17
C ARG A 424 17.16 -18.13 31.04
N GLY A 425 15.85 -18.32 31.13
CA GLY A 425 15.04 -18.77 30.01
C GLY A 425 14.87 -17.63 29.02
N THR A 426 15.59 -17.71 27.90
CA THR A 426 15.22 -17.02 26.67
C THR A 426 14.38 -18.00 25.86
N ASP A 427 13.10 -17.68 25.70
CA ASP A 427 12.21 -18.29 24.71
C ASP A 427 12.72 -17.94 23.30
N GLU A 428 13.57 -18.80 22.75
CA GLU A 428 13.79 -18.86 21.29
C GLU A 428 12.95 -20.00 20.71
N LEU A 429 11.90 -19.58 19.99
CA LEU A 429 11.18 -20.43 19.05
C LEU A 429 12.15 -20.90 17.97
N HIS A 430 12.69 -22.11 18.14
CA HIS A 430 13.38 -22.83 17.09
C HIS A 430 12.39 -23.16 15.96
N GLU A 431 12.41 -22.33 14.90
CA GLU A 431 12.09 -22.80 13.55
C GLU A 431 13.00 -23.98 13.24
N VAL A 432 12.41 -25.17 13.10
CA VAL A 432 13.09 -26.34 12.56
C VAL A 432 13.36 -26.06 11.08
N GLY A 433 14.54 -25.48 10.82
CA GLY A 433 15.10 -25.31 9.48
C GLY A 433 15.23 -26.68 8.81
N LEU A 434 14.42 -26.88 7.76
CA LEU A 434 14.71 -27.90 6.75
C LEU A 434 16.07 -27.57 6.12
N PRO A 435 16.98 -28.55 5.93
CA PRO A 435 18.22 -28.29 5.25
C PRO A 435 17.91 -27.85 3.81
N ALA A 436 18.29 -26.62 3.48
CA ALA A 436 18.37 -26.16 2.11
C ALA A 436 19.33 -27.10 1.38
N ALA A 437 18.78 -27.93 0.50
CA ALA A 437 19.60 -28.61 -0.48
C ALA A 437 20.16 -27.54 -1.42
N ASP A 438 21.41 -27.14 -1.18
CA ASP A 438 22.22 -26.38 -2.11
C ASP A 438 22.36 -27.18 -3.40
N VAL A 439 21.40 -27.00 -4.31
CA VAL A 439 21.59 -27.33 -5.71
C VAL A 439 22.29 -26.13 -6.33
N PRO A 440 23.55 -26.25 -6.80
CA PRO A 440 24.22 -25.17 -7.48
C PRO A 440 23.46 -24.85 -8.76
N VAL A 441 22.68 -23.76 -8.73
CA VAL A 441 22.13 -23.15 -9.93
C VAL A 441 23.31 -22.53 -10.67
N LYS A 442 23.88 -23.28 -11.63
CA LYS A 442 24.72 -22.69 -12.68
C LYS A 442 23.84 -21.72 -13.45
N THR A 443 23.90 -20.44 -13.09
CA THR A 443 23.45 -19.33 -13.91
C THR A 443 24.34 -19.30 -15.15
N SER A 444 23.91 -19.98 -16.19
CA SER A 444 24.40 -19.72 -17.55
C SER A 444 23.99 -18.30 -17.90
N GLN A 445 24.95 -17.37 -17.86
CA GLN A 445 24.81 -16.08 -18.53
C GLN A 445 24.59 -16.38 -20.02
N VAL A 446 23.34 -16.30 -20.45
CA VAL A 446 23.02 -16.14 -21.87
C VAL A 446 23.15 -14.65 -22.12
N SER A 447 24.29 -14.25 -22.67
CA SER A 447 24.45 -12.97 -23.34
C SER A 447 23.43 -12.90 -24.47
N LEU A 448 22.56 -11.89 -24.40
CA LEU A 448 21.73 -11.43 -25.51
C LEU A 448 22.54 -10.51 -26.40
#